data_AF-A0A448WR63-F1
#
_entry.id   AF-A0A448WR63-F1
#
_cell.length_a   1.000
_cell.length_b   1.000
_cell.length_c   1.000
_cell.angle_alpha   90.00
_cell.angle_beta   90.00
_cell.angle_gamma   90.00
#
_symmetry.space_group_name_H-M   'P 1'
#
loop_
_entity.id
_entity.type
_entity.pdbx_description
1 polymer ?
#
loop_
_entity_poly.entity_id
_entity_poly.type
_entity_poly.pdbx_seq_one_letter_code
_entity_poly.pdbx_strand_id
1 'polypeptide(L)'
;MGIGVAWSIASIYHAINHTEFKVEAGSLGFSVTVFCIFAFIAILLIFLRRRPSIGGELGGPKKMKYLSGAFLIFLWLFYVLLSAMENYCHIEGF
;
A
#
# COMPACT_ATOMS: atom_id res chain seq x y z
N MET A 1 3.05 6.93 -2.53
CA MET A 1 4.22 6.31 -1.91
C MET A 1 5.41 6.37 -2.86
N GLY A 2 6.27 7.37 -2.68
CA GLY A 2 7.48 7.57 -3.49
C GLY A 2 8.54 8.42 -2.77
N ILE A 3 8.31 8.73 -1.49
CA ILE A 3 9.16 9.66 -0.74
C ILE A 3 10.39 8.99 -0.13
N GLY A 4 10.48 7.66 -0.13
CA GLY A 4 11.60 6.93 0.47
C GLY A 4 12.95 7.28 -0.18
N VAL A 5 13.00 7.36 -1.51
CA VAL A 5 14.24 7.74 -2.22
C VAL A 5 14.62 9.19 -1.91
N ALA A 6 13.66 10.10 -1.92
CA ALA A 6 13.89 11.51 -1.60
C ALA A 6 14.37 11.69 -0.14
N TRP A 7 13.79 10.97 0.81
CA TRP A 7 14.20 10.97 2.22
C TRP A 7 15.59 10.38 2.42
N SER A 8 15.93 9.29 1.72
CA SER A 8 17.28 8.71 1.77
C SER A 8 18.34 9.67 1.23
N ILE A 9 18.04 10.40 0.15
CA ILE A 9 18.97 11.41 -0.38
C ILE A 9 19.11 12.57 0.59
N ALA A 10 18.00 13.06 1.15
CA ALA A 10 18.02 14.17 2.10
C ALA A 10 18.76 13.81 3.41
N SER A 11 18.57 12.60 3.93
CA SER A 11 19.29 12.14 5.12
C SER A 11 20.80 12.02 4.88
N ILE A 12 21.22 11.52 3.71
CA ILE A 12 22.64 11.47 3.31
C ILE A 12 23.21 12.89 3.19
N TYR A 13 22.50 13.81 2.53
CA TYR A 13 22.94 15.20 2.37
C TYR A 13 23.13 15.89 3.73
N HIS A 14 22.18 15.75 4.65
CA HIS A 14 22.28 16.34 5.98
C HIS A 14 23.39 15.68 6.83
N ALA A 15 23.61 14.37 6.68
CA ALA A 15 24.71 13.65 7.32
C ALA A 15 26.09 14.16 6.87
N ILE A 16 26.25 14.48 5.57
CA ILE A 16 27.50 15.03 5.03
C ILE A 16 27.73 16.47 5.48
N ASN A 17 26.66 17.27 5.59
CA ASN A 17 26.75 18.68 5.99
C ASN A 17 26.75 18.91 7.51
N HIS A 18 26.83 17.84 8.32
CA HIS A 18 26.76 17.90 9.79
C HIS A 18 25.51 18.65 10.32
N THR A 19 24.39 18.56 9.61
CA THR A 19 23.12 19.20 9.99
C THR A 19 22.09 18.14 10.38
N GLU A 20 21.17 18.48 11.28
CA GLU A 20 20.11 17.55 11.70
C GLU A 20 19.00 17.47 10.66
N PHE A 21 18.67 16.26 10.20
CA PHE A 21 17.52 16.00 9.34
C PHE A 21 16.27 15.76 10.20
N LYS A 22 15.50 16.83 10.46
CA LYS A 22 14.21 16.74 11.16
C LYS A 22 13.08 16.78 10.14
N VAL A 23 12.34 15.67 10.01
CA VAL A 23 11.14 15.61 9.18
C VAL A 23 9.98 15.08 10.01
N GLU A 24 8.90 15.85 10.04
CA GLU A 24 7.65 15.43 10.65
C GLU A 24 7.04 14.32 9.79
N ALA A 25 6.91 13.12 10.37
CA ALA A 25 6.40 11.96 9.65
C ALA A 25 4.90 12.08 9.29
N GLY A 26 4.16 12.98 9.94
CA GLY A 26 2.74 13.22 9.68
C GLY A 26 1.94 11.91 9.56
N SER A 27 1.12 11.81 8.53
CA SER A 27 0.27 10.66 8.20
C SER A 27 0.97 9.47 7.53
N LEU A 28 2.31 9.52 7.43
CA LEU A 28 3.05 8.54 6.65
C LEU A 28 3.00 7.14 7.27
N GLY A 29 3.13 7.03 8.59
CA GLY A 29 3.13 5.75 9.31
C GLY A 29 1.81 5.00 9.15
N PHE A 30 0.69 5.72 9.27
CA PHE A 30 -0.64 5.16 9.08
C PHE A 30 -0.84 4.63 7.66
N SER A 31 -0.56 5.48 6.66
CA SER A 31 -0.74 5.11 5.24
C SER A 31 0.13 3.91 4.82
N VAL A 32 1.37 3.82 5.30
CA VAL A 32 2.26 2.67 5.00
C VAL A 32 1.74 1.39 5.64
N THR A 33 1.27 1.46 6.89
CA THR A 33 0.70 0.28 7.59
C THR A 33 -0.53 -0.27 6.88
N VAL A 34 -1.48 0.61 6.53
CA VAL A 34 -2.69 0.24 5.81
C VAL A 34 -2.35 -0.34 4.43
N PHE A 35 -1.39 0.26 3.73
CA PHE A 35 -0.90 -0.28 2.46
C PHE A 35 -0.32 -1.69 2.62
N CYS A 36 0.52 -1.93 3.62
CA CYS A 36 1.15 -3.24 3.84
C CYS A 36 0.11 -4.33 4.14
N ILE A 37 -0.92 -4.01 4.94
CA ILE A 37 -2.02 -4.94 5.23
C ILE A 37 -2.77 -5.31 3.93
N PHE A 38 -3.13 -4.31 3.13
CA PHE A 38 -3.84 -4.55 1.87
C PHE A 38 -2.97 -5.24 0.82
N ALA A 39 -1.68 -4.93 0.77
CA ALA A 39 -0.71 -5.63 -0.08
C ALA A 39 -0.63 -7.12 0.31
N PHE A 40 -0.61 -7.43 1.61
CA PHE A 40 -0.64 -8.82 2.08
C PHE A 40 -1.92 -9.55 1.67
N ILE A 41 -3.09 -8.91 1.83
CA ILE A 41 -4.38 -9.46 1.40
C ILE A 41 -4.40 -9.68 -0.13
N ALA A 42 -3.90 -8.72 -0.91
CA ALA A 42 -3.82 -8.82 -2.37
C ALA A 42 -2.90 -9.97 -2.81
N ILE A 43 -1.72 -10.10 -2.19
CA ILE A 43 -0.78 -11.20 -2.44
C ILE A 43 -1.42 -12.53 -2.08
N LEU A 44 -2.06 -12.63 -0.91
CA LEU A 44 -2.75 -13.84 -0.47
C LEU A 44 -3.84 -14.24 -1.48
N LEU A 45 -4.63 -13.29 -1.98
CA LEU A 45 -5.65 -13.54 -3.00
C LEU A 45 -5.02 -14.04 -4.32
N ILE A 46 -3.90 -13.47 -4.76
CA ILE A 46 -3.16 -13.93 -5.93
C ILE A 46 -2.62 -15.35 -5.70
N PHE A 47 -2.06 -15.65 -4.52
CA PHE A 47 -1.60 -16.99 -4.14
C PHE A 47 -2.74 -18.01 -4.12
N LEU A 48 -3.89 -17.65 -3.56
CA LEU A 48 -5.09 -18.49 -3.56
C LEU A 48 -5.55 -18.78 -5.00
N ARG A 49 -5.52 -17.78 -5.88
CA ARG A 49 -5.87 -17.94 -7.30
C ARG A 49 -4.86 -18.80 -8.08
N ARG A 50 -3.60 -18.87 -7.64
CA ARG A 50 -2.56 -19.72 -8.24
C ARG A 50 -2.73 -21.22 -7.93
N ARG A 51 -3.67 -21.62 -7.07
CA ARG A 51 -3.90 -23.05 -6.82
C ARG A 51 -4.41 -23.76 -8.09
N PRO A 52 -3.86 -24.94 -8.44
CA PRO A 52 -4.22 -25.67 -9.66
C PRO A 52 -5.70 -26.08 -9.70
N SER A 53 -6.33 -26.27 -8.53
CA SER A 53 -7.76 -26.56 -8.41
C SER A 53 -8.69 -25.46 -8.96
N ILE A 54 -8.22 -24.22 -9.12
CA ILE A 54 -9.01 -23.08 -9.63
C ILE A 54 -8.72 -22.84 -11.12
N GLY A 55 -7.73 -23.54 -11.71
CA GLY A 55 -7.39 -23.46 -13.14
C GLY A 55 -6.85 -22.08 -13.56
N GLY A 56 -6.23 -21.34 -12.64
CA GLY A 56 -5.89 -19.92 -12.81
C GLY A 56 -4.66 -19.59 -13.66
N GLU A 57 -3.92 -20.59 -14.15
CA GLU A 57 -2.61 -20.38 -14.80
C GLU A 57 -2.70 -19.86 -16.24
N LEU A 58 -3.78 -20.17 -16.98
CA LEU A 58 -4.06 -19.65 -18.34
C LEU A 58 -5.42 -18.92 -18.43
N GLY A 59 -5.75 -18.12 -17.42
CA GLY A 59 -6.89 -17.19 -17.47
C GLY A 59 -8.11 -17.57 -16.65
N GLY A 60 -8.17 -18.78 -16.10
CA GLY A 60 -9.20 -19.23 -15.16
C GLY A 60 -10.65 -19.01 -15.62
N PRO A 61 -11.64 -19.34 -14.77
CA PRO A 61 -13.03 -19.04 -15.05
C PRO A 61 -13.23 -17.52 -15.19
N LYS A 62 -13.88 -17.05 -16.29
CA LYS A 62 -14.11 -15.62 -16.55
C LYS A 62 -14.69 -14.87 -15.34
N LYS A 63 -15.61 -15.50 -14.60
CA LYS A 63 -16.22 -14.95 -13.38
C LYS A 63 -15.18 -14.68 -12.28
N MET A 64 -14.25 -15.61 -12.04
CA MET A 64 -13.21 -15.48 -11.01
C MET A 64 -12.18 -14.41 -11.38
N LYS A 65 -11.91 -14.21 -12.67
CA LYS A 65 -11.06 -13.12 -13.17
C LYS A 65 -11.65 -11.74 -12.86
N TYR A 66 -12.93 -11.53 -13.16
CA TYR A 66 -13.58 -10.24 -12.88
C TYR A 66 -13.77 -10.00 -11.39
N LEU A 67 -14.13 -11.02 -10.61
CA LEU A 67 -14.30 -10.89 -9.16
C LEU A 67 -13.00 -10.52 -8.46
N SER A 68 -11.89 -11.20 -8.79
CA SER A 68 -10.56 -10.88 -8.21
C SER A 68 -10.08 -9.49 -8.63
N GLY A 69 -10.32 -9.07 -9.87
CA GLY A 69 -10.01 -7.71 -10.31
C GLY A 69 -10.84 -6.64 -9.58
N ALA A 70 -12.16 -6.86 -9.47
CA ALA A 70 -13.05 -5.95 -8.75
C ALA A 70 -12.69 -5.83 -7.27
N PHE A 71 -12.32 -6.94 -6.62
CA PHE A 71 -11.85 -6.93 -5.24
C PHE A 71 -10.55 -6.13 -5.06
N LEU A 72 -9.58 -6.27 -5.97
CA LEU A 72 -8.34 -5.49 -5.91
C LEU A 72 -8.58 -3.99 -6.12
N ILE A 73 -9.50 -3.62 -7.03
CA ILE A 73 -9.91 -2.23 -7.23
C ILE A 73 -10.61 -1.69 -5.99
N PHE A 74 -11.51 -2.47 -5.38
CA PHE A 74 -12.16 -2.10 -4.13
C PHE A 74 -11.14 -1.89 -3.00
N LEU A 75 -10.16 -2.79 -2.85
CA LEU A 75 -9.10 -2.68 -1.84
C LEU A 75 -8.27 -1.40 -2.05
N TRP A 76 -8.01 -1.02 -3.30
CA TRP A 76 -7.33 0.23 -3.64
C TRP A 76 -8.18 1.46 -3.32
N LEU A 77 -9.47 1.46 -3.65
CA LEU A 77 -10.37 2.58 -3.30
C LEU A 77 -10.47 2.74 -1.78
N PHE A 78 -10.54 1.62 -1.06
CA PHE A 78 -10.61 1.61 0.40
C PHE A 78 -9.32 2.12 1.04
N TYR A 79 -8.15 1.78 0.48
CA TYR A 79 -6.87 2.38 0.84
C TYR A 79 -6.89 3.90 0.70
N VAL A 80 -7.28 4.41 -0.47
CA VAL A 80 -7.31 5.86 -0.73
C VAL A 80 -8.29 6.56 0.22
N LEU A 81 -9.44 5.95 0.50
CA LEU A 81 -10.43 6.48 1.43
C LEU A 81 -9.87 6.59 2.85
N LEU A 82 -9.27 5.52 3.39
CA LEU A 82 -8.71 5.52 4.74
C LEU A 82 -7.55 6.54 4.88
N SER A 83 -6.64 6.57 3.91
CA SER A 83 -5.54 7.56 3.89
C SER A 83 -6.07 8.99 3.78
N ALA A 84 -7.15 9.23 3.01
CA ALA A 84 -7.76 10.55 2.92
C ALA A 84 -8.44 10.94 4.24
N MET A 85 -9.20 10.05 4.86
CA MET A 85 -9.90 10.33 6.13
C MET A 85 -8.95 10.70 7.27
N GLU A 86 -7.80 10.02 7.36
CA GLU A 86 -6.76 10.34 8.34
C GLU A 86 -6.08 11.68 8.02
N ASN A 87 -5.74 11.94 6.75
CA ASN A 87 -5.16 13.22 6.33
C ASN A 87 -6.11 14.43 6.48
N TYR A 88 -7.43 14.23 6.42
CA TYR A 88 -8.46 15.25 6.68
C TYR A 88 -8.93 15.26 8.15
N CYS A 89 -8.14 14.70 9.07
CA CYS A 89 -8.36 14.71 10.52
C CYS A 89 -9.71 14.15 11.00
N HIS A 90 -10.34 13.26 10.24
CA HIS A 90 -11.56 12.56 10.69
C HIS A 90 -11.25 11.34 11.57
N ILE A 91 -10.06 10.76 11.42
CA ILE A 91 -9.57 9.64 12.23
C ILE A 91 -8.17 10.02 12.70
N GLU A 92 -7.91 9.93 14.01
CA GLU A 92 -6.55 10.06 14.53
C GLU A 92 -5.75 8.81 14.14
N GLY A 93 -4.77 9.00 13.25
CA GLY A 93 -3.71 8.03 13.00
C GLY A 93 -2.80 7.92 14.23
N PHE A 94 -2.15 6.76 14.37
CA PHE A 94 -1.16 6.48 15.42
C PHE A 94 0.26 6.86 14.99
#